data_AF-A0AAP3A5B2-F1
#
_entry.id   AF-A0AAP3A5B2-F1
#
_cell.length_a   1.000
_cell.length_b   1.000
_cell.length_c   1.000
_cell.angle_alpha   90.00
_cell.angle_beta   90.00
_cell.angle_gamma   90.00
#
_symmetry.space_group_name_H-M   'P 1'
#
loop_
_entity.id
_entity.type
_entity.pdbx_description
1 polymer ?
#
loop_
_entity_poly.entity_id
_entity_poly.type
_entity_poly.pdbx_seq_one_letter_code
_entity_poly.pdbx_strand_id
1 'polypeptide(L)'
;TEQENINGLGASSEISMSGNLYLNQAQNALRDANDNDTVYAFKVQFPSGKGFKFLAEVRQHTWSSGTNGVVAATFSLRLKG
;
A
#
# COMPACT_ATOMS: atom_id res chain seq x y z
N THR A 1 24.47 -14.32 31.27
CA THR A 1 24.98 -14.60 29.91
C THR A 1 24.45 -13.52 29.00
N GLU A 2 25.33 -12.70 28.43
CA GLU A 2 24.95 -11.65 27.49
C GLU A 2 24.60 -12.28 26.14
N GLN A 3 23.47 -11.87 25.56
CA GLN A 3 23.00 -12.32 24.26
C GLN A 3 23.16 -11.17 23.28
N GLU A 4 24.00 -11.38 22.27
CA GLU A 4 24.19 -10.47 21.15
C GLU A 4 22.94 -10.53 20.25
N ASN A 5 22.13 -9.48 20.30
CA ASN A 5 21.04 -9.30 19.33
C ASN A 5 21.66 -8.71 18.06
N ILE A 6 21.85 -9.55 17.04
CA ILE A 6 21.97 -9.02 15.67
C ILE A 6 20.69 -8.22 15.42
N ASN A 7 20.82 -6.95 15.01
CA ASN A 7 19.66 -6.20 14.54
C ASN A 7 19.00 -7.04 13.45
N GLY A 8 17.86 -7.65 13.77
CA GLY A 8 17.14 -8.54 12.88
C GLY A 8 16.99 -7.88 11.51
N LEU A 9 16.99 -8.70 10.44
CA LEU A 9 16.70 -8.29 9.06
C LEU A 9 15.81 -7.04 9.07
N GLY A 10 16.34 -5.92 8.55
CA GLY A 10 15.71 -4.61 8.69
C GLY A 10 14.21 -4.72 8.45
N ALA A 11 13.41 -4.32 9.44
CA ALA A 11 11.97 -4.46 9.37
C ALA A 11 11.50 -3.88 8.03
N SER A 12 10.80 -4.70 7.24
CA SER A 12 10.30 -4.26 5.94
C SER A 12 9.51 -2.98 6.15
N SER A 13 9.88 -1.89 5.48
CA SER A 13 9.21 -0.62 5.68
C SER A 13 7.77 -0.73 5.19
N GLU A 14 6.81 -0.33 6.02
CA GLU A 14 5.38 -0.38 5.69
C GLU A 14 4.83 1.03 5.43
N ILE A 15 3.98 1.16 4.42
CA ILE A 15 3.24 2.39 4.12
C ILE A 15 1.76 2.09 4.32
N SER A 16 1.08 2.94 5.10
CA SER A 16 -0.38 2.97 5.15
C SER A 16 -0.91 4.07 4.23
N MET A 17 -1.86 3.72 3.35
CA MET A 17 -2.55 4.67 2.49
C MET A 17 -4.06 4.56 2.71
N SER A 18 -4.66 5.62 3.25
CA SER A 18 -6.11 5.73 3.44
C SER A 18 -6.68 6.81 2.53
N GLY A 19 -7.81 6.54 1.89
CA GLY A 19 -8.50 7.54 1.09
C GLY A 19 -9.92 7.16 0.71
N ASN A 20 -10.68 8.18 0.33
CA ASN A 20 -11.95 8.01 -0.37
C ASN A 20 -11.64 7.81 -1.85
N LEU A 21 -12.05 6.68 -2.38
CA LEU A 21 -11.75 6.28 -3.74
C LEU A 21 -13.05 6.07 -4.51
N TYR A 22 -12.99 6.42 -5.79
CA TYR A 22 -14.00 6.05 -6.78
C TYR A 22 -13.54 4.81 -7.55
N LEU A 23 -14.48 3.97 -7.98
CA LEU A 23 -14.18 2.77 -8.75
C LEU A 23 -13.51 3.14 -10.09
N ASN A 24 -12.30 2.62 -10.31
CA ASN A 24 -11.51 2.86 -11.52
C ASN A 24 -10.53 1.69 -11.77
N GLN A 25 -9.84 1.71 -12.92
CA GLN A 25 -8.85 0.68 -13.26
C GLN A 25 -7.74 0.54 -12.21
N ALA A 26 -7.35 1.62 -11.53
CA ALA A 26 -6.33 1.55 -10.49
C ALA A 26 -6.82 0.78 -9.26
N GLN A 27 -8.09 0.90 -8.87
CA GLN A 27 -8.66 0.06 -7.80
C GLN A 27 -8.71 -1.42 -8.18
N ASN A 28 -9.03 -1.75 -9.44
CA ASN A 28 -9.01 -3.15 -9.88
C ASN A 28 -7.59 -3.72 -9.80
N ALA A 29 -6.59 -2.95 -10.22
CA ALA A 29 -5.19 -3.36 -10.09
C ALA A 29 -4.77 -3.56 -8.61
N LEU A 30 -5.29 -2.78 -7.66
CA LEU A 30 -5.03 -2.96 -6.22
C LEU A 30 -5.74 -4.19 -5.63
N ARG A 31 -6.90 -4.57 -6.17
CA ARG A 31 -7.59 -5.81 -5.79
C ARG A 31 -6.83 -7.02 -6.31
N ASP A 32 -6.47 -7.01 -7.59
CA ASP A 32 -5.67 -8.07 -8.19
C ASP A 32 -4.33 -8.22 -7.47
N ALA A 33 -3.71 -7.10 -7.07
CA ALA A 33 -2.45 -7.07 -6.32
C ALA A 33 -2.55 -7.72 -4.93
N ASN A 34 -3.69 -7.56 -4.28
CA ASN A 34 -3.93 -8.17 -2.98
C ASN A 34 -4.05 -9.70 -3.10
N ASP A 35 -4.58 -10.18 -4.23
CA ASP A 35 -4.89 -11.60 -4.41
C ASP A 35 -3.67 -12.40 -4.92
N ASN A 36 -2.57 -11.74 -5.31
CA ASN A 36 -1.46 -12.40 -6.00
C ASN A 36 -0.04 -12.13 -5.45
N ASP A 37 0.09 -11.55 -4.24
CA ASP A 37 1.38 -11.23 -3.59
C ASP A 37 2.39 -10.51 -4.51
N THR A 38 1.94 -9.89 -5.60
CA THR A 38 2.82 -9.36 -6.64
C THR A 38 3.38 -8.00 -6.24
N VAL A 39 4.60 -7.72 -6.68
CA VAL A 39 5.24 -6.42 -6.49
C VAL A 39 4.74 -5.44 -7.55
N TYR A 40 4.19 -4.30 -7.12
CA TYR A 40 3.72 -3.23 -8.01
C TYR A 40 4.55 -1.97 -7.86
N ALA A 41 4.67 -1.23 -8.95
CA ALA A 41 5.23 0.11 -8.95
C ALA A 41 4.15 1.15 -8.66
N PHE A 42 4.32 1.87 -7.55
CA PHE A 42 3.45 2.96 -7.14
C PHE A 42 4.08 4.29 -7.50
N LYS A 43 3.25 5.24 -7.95
CA LYS A 43 3.62 6.64 -8.10
C LYS A 43 2.60 7.48 -7.35
N VAL A 44 3.07 8.19 -6.32
CA VAL A 44 2.27 9.21 -5.62
C VAL A 44 2.65 10.56 -6.19
N GLN A 45 1.66 11.32 -6.64
CA GLN A 45 1.85 12.68 -7.18
C GLN A 45 0.97 13.65 -6.40
N PHE A 46 1.61 14.63 -5.77
CA PHE A 46 0.95 15.72 -5.09
C PHE A 46 0.43 16.77 -6.09
N PRO A 47 -0.56 17.59 -5.71
CA PRO A 47 -1.07 18.68 -6.56
C PRO A 47 0.02 19.66 -7.02
N SER A 48 1.09 19.81 -6.24
CA SER A 48 2.26 20.61 -6.59
C SER A 48 3.13 20.02 -7.71
N GLY A 49 2.79 18.83 -8.22
CA GLY A 49 3.56 18.11 -9.23
C GLY A 49 4.74 17.30 -8.67
N LYS A 50 5.12 17.52 -7.41
CA LYS A 50 6.12 16.69 -6.70
C LYS A 50 5.51 15.35 -6.30
N GLY A 51 6.36 14.37 -5.99
CA GLY A 51 5.90 13.05 -5.65
C GLY A 51 7.03 12.07 -5.35
N PHE A 52 6.65 10.83 -5.13
CA PHE A 52 7.58 9.73 -4.91
C PHE A 52 7.10 8.48 -5.65
N LYS A 53 8.06 7.62 -5.98
CA LYS A 53 7.82 6.33 -6.64
C LYS A 53 8.45 5.25 -5.77
N PHE A 54 7.78 4.12 -5.66
CA PHE A 54 8.27 2.99 -4.87
C PHE A 54 7.71 1.68 -5.40
N LEU A 55 8.43 0.59 -5.14
CA LEU A 55 7.94 -0.77 -5.36
C LEU A 55 7.36 -1.28 -4.03
N ALA A 56 6.18 -1.89 -4.06
CA ALA A 56 5.59 -2.48 -2.87
C ALA A 56 4.64 -3.63 -3.20
N GLU A 57 4.41 -4.48 -2.21
CA GLU A 57 3.36 -5.50 -2.20
C GLU A 57 2.19 -5.01 -1.34
N VAL A 58 0.96 -5.29 -1.77
CA VAL A 58 -0.24 -5.02 -0.96
C VAL A 58 -0.42 -6.17 0.02
N ARG A 59 -0.48 -5.89 1.33
CA ARG A 59 -0.52 -6.92 2.39
C ARG A 59 -1.87 -7.10 3.03
N GLN A 60 -2.60 -6.00 3.15
CA GLN A 60 -3.90 -5.98 3.76
C GLN A 60 -4.64 -4.76 3.26
N HIS A 61 -5.95 -4.89 3.13
CA HIS A 61 -6.79 -3.74 2.92
C HIS A 61 -8.09 -3.85 3.72
N THR A 62 -8.68 -2.72 4.06
CA THR A 62 -10.06 -2.63 4.54
C THR A 62 -10.83 -1.71 3.62
N TRP A 63 -12.00 -2.17 3.14
CA TRP A 63 -12.93 -1.35 2.37
C TRP A 63 -14.19 -1.10 3.20
N SER A 64 -14.68 0.13 3.21
CA SER A 64 -16.05 0.44 3.62
C SER A 64 -16.76 1.18 2.48
N SER A 65 -17.92 0.65 2.07
CA SER A 65 -18.74 1.25 1.02
C SER A 65 -19.72 2.23 1.66
N GLY A 66 -19.68 3.50 1.24
CA GLY A 66 -20.69 4.49 1.59
C GLY A 66 -21.91 4.43 0.65
N THR A 67 -23.00 5.10 1.04
CA THR A 67 -24.28 5.11 0.32
C THR A 67 -24.26 5.79 -1.06
N ASN A 68 -23.17 6.47 -1.42
CA ASN A 68 -23.04 7.27 -2.65
C ASN A 68 -21.97 6.73 -3.63
N GLY A 69 -21.63 5.44 -3.56
CA GLY A 69 -20.61 4.85 -4.45
C GLY A 69 -19.16 5.28 -4.16
N VAL A 70 -18.97 6.03 -3.06
CA VAL A 70 -17.65 6.34 -2.51
C VAL A 70 -17.23 5.16 -1.65
N VAL A 71 -16.04 4.63 -1.93
CA VAL A 71 -15.45 3.56 -1.13
C VAL A 71 -14.28 4.15 -0.34
N ALA A 72 -14.37 4.09 0.98
CA ALA A 72 -13.23 4.40 1.83
C ALA A 72 -12.36 3.14 1.92
N ALA A 73 -11.08 3.29 1.62
CA ALA A 73 -10.14 2.18 1.60
C ALA A 73 -8.89 2.54 2.39
N THR A 74 -8.40 1.58 3.17
CA THR A 74 -7.05 1.65 3.76
C THR A 74 -6.23 0.48 3.23
N PHE A 75 -5.03 0.75 2.73
CA PHE A 75 -4.08 -0.25 2.26
C PHE A 75 -2.83 -0.22 3.12
N SER A 76 -2.42 -1.40 3.57
CA SER A 76 -1.09 -1.63 4.11
C SER A 76 -0.19 -2.17 2.99
N LEU A 77 0.84 -1.40 2.67
CA LEU A 77 1.82 -1.73 1.65
C LEU A 77 3.15 -2.07 2.31
N ARG A 78 3.78 -3.14 1.84
CA ARG A 78 5.14 -3.50 2.23
C ARG A 78 6.11 -3.06 1.14
N LEU A 79 6.99 -2.11 1.45
CA LEU A 79 8.00 -1.64 0.53
C LEU A 79 8.98 -2.75 0.15
N LYS A 80 9.37 -2.73 -1.12
CA LYS A 80 10.38 -3.62 -1.69
C LYS A 80 11.50 -2.78 -2.28
N GLY A 81 12.71 -3.02 -1.77
CA GLY A 81 13.94 -2.28 -2.10
C GLY A 81 15.13 -2.99 -1.49
#